data_AF-A0A7X3BP58-F1
#
_entry.id   AF-A0A7X3BP58-F1
#
_cell.length_a   1.000
_cell.length_b   1.000
_cell.length_c   1.000
_cell.angle_alpha   90.00
_cell.angle_beta   90.00
_cell.angle_gamma   90.00
#
_symmetry.space_group_name_H-M   'P 1'
#
loop_
_entity.id
_entity.type
_entity.pdbx_description
1 polymer ?
#
loop_
_entity_poly.entity_id
_entity_poly.type
_entity_poly.pdbx_seq_one_letter_code
_entity_poly.pdbx_strand_id
1 'polypeptide(L)'
;MKYKVIEYMSDIQEEQTGTCEVCFGTAMVENGSITVEDENGKATEISLTWWSWGDYFTIYIDNVVDFSAWLQERDVEPIDDVDEWSWLNKLVIDYCEEME
;
A
#
# COMPACT_ATOMS: atom_id res chain seq x y z
N MET A 1 -14.30 10.54 -4.88
CA MET A 1 -13.16 11.08 -5.63
C MET A 1 -12.56 9.93 -6.40
N LYS A 2 -12.22 10.17 -7.67
CA LYS A 2 -11.63 9.13 -8.52
C LYS A 2 -10.12 9.15 -8.46
N TYR A 3 -9.54 7.95 -8.45
CA TYR A 3 -8.11 7.72 -8.49
C TYR A 3 -7.77 6.69 -9.56
N LYS A 4 -6.57 6.81 -10.13
CA LYS A 4 -5.98 5.78 -11.00
C LYS A 4 -4.56 5.49 -10.54
N VAL A 5 -4.16 4.23 -10.65
CA VAL A 5 -2.75 3.84 -10.46
C VAL A 5 -1.98 4.24 -11.71
N ILE A 6 -0.89 4.99 -11.54
CA ILE A 6 -0.02 5.43 -12.65
C ILE A 6 1.34 4.76 -12.62
N GLU A 7 1.78 4.30 -11.45
CA GLU A 7 3.05 3.61 -11.27
C GLU A 7 2.95 2.62 -10.12
N TYR A 8 3.66 1.50 -10.26
CA TYR A 8 3.80 0.49 -9.22
C TYR A 8 5.22 -0.05 -9.29
N MET A 9 5.92 0.00 -8.16
CA MET A 9 7.24 -0.53 -7.98
C MET A 9 7.18 -1.58 -6.88
N SER A 10 7.53 -2.82 -7.20
CA SER A 10 7.70 -3.89 -6.21
C SER A 10 9.18 -4.07 -5.90
N ASP A 11 9.49 -4.18 -4.62
CA ASP A 11 10.81 -4.37 -4.07
C ASP A 11 10.75 -5.26 -2.82
N ILE A 12 10.57 -6.57 -3.05
CA ILE A 12 10.52 -7.56 -1.98
C ILE A 12 11.94 -7.91 -1.53
N GLN A 13 12.27 -7.62 -0.27
CA GLN A 13 13.56 -7.92 0.32
C GLN A 13 13.44 -8.62 1.69
N GLU A 14 14.49 -9.32 2.10
CA GLU A 14 14.59 -9.85 3.46
C GLU A 14 15.10 -8.72 4.39
N GLU A 15 14.26 -8.30 5.32
CA GLU A 15 14.55 -7.22 6.27
C GLU A 15 14.70 -7.76 7.70
N GLN A 16 15.52 -7.09 8.50
CA GLN A 16 15.70 -7.42 9.92
C GLN A 16 14.53 -6.87 10.74
N THR A 17 13.88 -7.73 11.53
CA THR A 17 12.81 -7.35 12.46
C THR A 17 13.30 -7.40 13.91
N GLY A 18 12.57 -6.74 14.81
CA GLY A 18 12.87 -6.65 16.24
C GLY A 18 13.65 -5.39 16.63
N THR A 19 13.47 -4.96 17.88
CA THR A 19 14.15 -3.79 18.48
C THR A 19 15.17 -4.17 19.54
N CYS A 20 15.33 -5.47 19.80
CA CYS A 20 16.06 -6.04 20.92
C CYS A 20 17.20 -6.93 20.38
N GLU A 21 18.42 -6.79 20.93
CA GLU A 21 19.62 -7.50 20.44
C GLU A 21 19.49 -9.03 20.41
N VAL A 22 18.62 -9.59 21.26
CA VAL A 22 18.35 -11.04 21.35
C VAL A 22 17.03 -11.47 20.73
N CYS A 23 16.24 -10.52 20.21
CA CYS A 23 14.91 -10.76 19.64
C CYS A 23 14.87 -10.47 18.15
N PHE A 24 16.03 -10.36 17.49
CA PHE A 24 16.08 -10.09 16.06
C PHE A 24 15.55 -11.29 15.27
N GLY A 25 14.69 -10.99 14.31
CA GLY A 25 14.21 -11.92 13.29
C GLY A 25 14.51 -11.37 11.90
N THR A 26 14.07 -12.11 10.89
CA THR A 26 13.98 -11.61 9.52
C THR A 26 12.58 -11.83 8.99
N ALA A 27 12.14 -10.94 8.10
CA ALA A 27 10.87 -11.06 7.39
C ALA A 27 11.07 -10.65 5.93
N MET A 28 10.30 -11.27 5.03
CA MET A 28 10.17 -10.76 3.66
C MET A 28 9.24 -9.54 3.70
N VAL A 29 9.70 -8.42 3.18
CA VAL A 29 9.02 -7.11 3.24
C VAL A 29 8.97 -6.51 1.85
N GLU A 30 7.81 -5.98 1.46
CA GLU A 30 7.60 -5.29 0.18
C GLU A 30 7.89 -3.79 0.38
N ASN A 31 9.14 -3.39 0.15
CA ASN A 31 9.63 -2.01 0.33
C ASN A 31 9.29 -1.09 -0.85
N GLY A 32 8.53 -1.58 -1.81
CA GLY A 32 8.08 -0.85 -2.99
C GLY A 32 7.11 0.29 -2.68
N SER A 33 6.62 0.90 -3.74
CA SER A 33 5.67 2.00 -3.70
C SER A 33 4.61 1.87 -4.80
N ILE A 34 3.47 2.50 -4.57
CA ILE A 34 2.43 2.68 -5.57
C ILE A 34 2.13 4.17 -5.70
N THR A 35 2.03 4.65 -6.93
CA THR A 35 1.69 6.04 -7.21
C THR A 35 0.29 6.10 -7.79
N VAL A 36 -0.59 6.86 -7.12
CA VAL A 36 -1.96 7.12 -7.56
C VAL A 36 -2.12 8.57 -7.98
N GLU A 37 -2.89 8.82 -9.03
CA GLU A 37 -3.25 10.16 -9.49
C GLU A 37 -4.75 10.40 -9.28
N ASP A 38 -5.09 11.52 -8.66
CA ASP A 38 -6.47 11.95 -8.46
C ASP A 38 -7.08 12.59 -9.73
N GLU A 39 -8.38 12.87 -9.70
CA GLU A 39 -9.08 13.53 -10.82
C GLU A 39 -8.62 14.98 -11.11
N ASN A 40 -7.87 15.60 -10.19
CA ASN A 40 -7.26 16.92 -10.37
C ASN A 40 -5.84 16.85 -10.95
N GLY A 41 -5.30 15.65 -11.18
CA GLY A 41 -3.94 15.42 -11.66
C GLY A 41 -2.86 15.49 -10.58
N LYS A 42 -3.24 15.45 -9.29
CA LYS A 42 -2.29 15.32 -8.18
C LYS A 42 -1.85 13.86 -8.06
N ALA A 43 -0.57 13.61 -8.26
CA ALA A 43 0.05 12.31 -8.02
C ALA A 43 0.55 12.21 -6.56
N THR A 44 0.24 11.09 -5.91
CA THR A 44 0.69 10.74 -4.57
C THR A 44 1.38 9.39 -4.62
N GLU A 45 2.65 9.37 -4.24
CA GLU A 45 3.42 8.12 -4.05
C GLU A 45 3.22 7.63 -2.62
N ILE A 46 2.85 6.35 -2.48
CA ILE A 46 2.55 5.72 -1.20
C ILE A 46 3.49 4.51 -1.05
N SER A 47 4.32 4.51 -0.02
CA SER A 47 5.14 3.35 0.34
C SER A 47 4.26 2.17 0.72
N LEU A 48 4.57 0.97 0.24
CA LEU A 48 3.82 -0.24 0.59
C LEU A 48 4.16 -0.74 2.00
N THR A 49 5.25 -0.24 2.58
CA THR A 49 5.73 -0.64 3.89
C THR A 49 5.81 0.52 4.88
N TRP A 50 5.47 0.23 6.13
CA TRP A 50 5.63 1.12 7.28
C TRP A 50 6.25 0.38 8.46
N TRP A 51 7.31 0.92 9.05
CA TRP A 51 7.96 0.33 10.23
C TRP A 51 7.40 0.90 11.53
N SER A 52 7.03 0.02 12.46
CA SER A 52 6.58 0.42 13.79
C SER A 52 6.94 -0.63 14.84
N TRP A 53 7.55 -0.18 15.93
CA TRP A 53 7.84 -0.98 17.14
C TRP A 53 8.62 -2.29 16.95
N GLY A 54 9.36 -2.45 15.87
CA GLY A 54 10.12 -3.69 15.61
C GLY A 54 9.54 -4.55 14.50
N ASP A 55 8.41 -4.16 13.91
CA ASP A 55 7.78 -4.90 12.85
C ASP A 55 7.49 -4.00 11.64
N TYR A 56 7.48 -4.64 10.46
CA TYR A 56 7.06 -4.02 9.21
C TYR A 56 5.60 -4.33 8.93
N PHE A 57 4.79 -3.29 8.78
CA PHE A 57 3.43 -3.36 8.27
C PHE A 57 3.50 -3.18 6.76
N THR A 58 3.04 -4.20 6.03
CA THR A 58 3.23 -4.29 4.58
C THR A 58 1.89 -4.49 3.89
N ILE A 59 1.62 -3.69 2.86
CA ILE A 59 0.45 -3.84 1.99
C ILE A 59 0.85 -4.73 0.81
N TYR A 60 0.18 -5.87 0.69
CA TYR A 60 0.37 -6.79 -0.43
C TYR A 60 -0.79 -6.64 -1.42
N ILE A 61 -0.46 -6.29 -2.67
CA ILE A 61 -1.40 -6.18 -3.78
C ILE A 61 -1.08 -7.30 -4.75
N ASP A 62 -1.94 -8.32 -4.82
CA ASP A 62 -1.66 -9.54 -5.60
C ASP A 62 -1.66 -9.26 -7.12
N ASN A 63 -2.71 -8.60 -7.62
CA ASN A 63 -2.77 -8.15 -9.01
C ASN A 63 -3.05 -6.65 -9.09
N VAL A 64 -1.99 -5.87 -9.30
CA VAL A 64 -2.10 -4.40 -9.43
C VAL A 64 -2.98 -3.97 -10.61
N VAL A 65 -3.04 -4.76 -11.68
CA VAL A 65 -3.88 -4.43 -12.84
C VAL A 65 -5.35 -4.54 -12.45
N ASP A 66 -5.75 -5.62 -11.80
CA ASP A 66 -7.12 -5.83 -11.35
C ASP A 66 -7.50 -4.83 -10.25
N PHE A 67 -6.60 -4.58 -9.30
CA PHE A 67 -6.79 -3.53 -8.29
C PHE A 67 -6.97 -2.14 -8.93
N SER A 68 -6.16 -1.81 -9.95
CA SER A 68 -6.28 -0.53 -10.65
C SER A 68 -7.58 -0.37 -11.43
N ALA A 69 -8.08 -1.46 -12.03
CA ALA A 69 -9.35 -1.50 -12.72
C ALA A 69 -10.50 -1.36 -11.72
N TRP A 70 -10.44 -2.15 -10.65
CA TRP A 70 -11.34 -2.05 -9.51
C TRP A 70 -11.40 -0.59 -9.05
N LEU A 71 -10.29 0.03 -8.65
CA LEU A 71 -10.24 1.39 -8.08
C LEU A 71 -10.90 2.45 -8.97
N GLN A 72 -10.77 2.35 -10.29
CA GLN A 72 -11.31 3.33 -11.24
C GLN A 72 -12.85 3.32 -11.36
N GLU A 73 -13.50 2.21 -10.97
CA GLU A 73 -14.95 2.06 -11.10
C GLU A 73 -15.74 2.72 -9.96
N ARG A 74 -15.08 3.17 -8.89
CA ARG A 74 -15.75 3.74 -7.72
C ARG A 74 -15.20 5.09 -7.30
N ASP A 75 -16.01 5.80 -6.53
CA ASP A 75 -15.63 7.01 -5.83
C ASP A 75 -15.20 6.67 -4.41
N VAL A 76 -13.97 7.03 -4.05
CA VAL A 76 -13.40 6.80 -2.72
C VAL A 76 -13.19 8.11 -1.97
N GLU A 77 -12.94 8.00 -0.66
CA GLU A 77 -12.60 9.13 0.21
C GLU A 77 -11.28 9.78 -0.27
N PRO A 78 -11.15 11.11 -0.20
CA PRO A 78 -9.92 11.79 -0.59
C PRO A 78 -8.75 11.46 0.35
N ILE A 79 -7.55 11.37 -0.20
CA ILE A 79 -6.32 11.12 0.58
C ILE A 79 -6.02 12.27 1.56
N ASP A 80 -6.30 13.52 1.17
CA ASP A 80 -5.90 14.73 1.92
C ASP A 80 -6.41 14.79 3.37
N ASP A 81 -7.45 14.03 3.71
CA ASP A 81 -8.07 14.01 5.03
C ASP A 81 -7.55 12.89 5.96
N VAL A 82 -6.65 12.02 5.47
CA VAL A 82 -6.19 10.81 6.18
C VAL A 82 -4.71 10.50 5.93
N ASP A 83 -4.16 9.56 6.71
CA ASP A 83 -2.84 8.99 6.46
C ASP A 83 -2.85 8.16 5.16
N GLU A 84 -1.90 8.43 4.25
CA GLU A 84 -1.82 7.85 2.90
C GLU A 84 -1.72 6.32 2.92
N TRP A 85 -0.88 5.79 3.82
CA TRP A 85 -0.71 4.34 3.97
C TRP A 85 -2.00 3.68 4.47
N SER A 86 -2.63 4.27 5.48
CA SER A 86 -3.90 3.78 6.04
C SER A 86 -5.04 3.81 5.02
N TRP A 87 -5.08 4.86 4.19
CA TRP A 87 -6.02 4.98 3.08
C TRP A 87 -5.85 3.85 2.08
N LEU A 88 -4.62 3.61 1.62
CA LEU A 88 -4.32 2.54 0.67
C LEU A 88 -4.63 1.16 1.26
N ASN A 89 -4.22 0.92 2.51
CA ASN A 89 -4.43 -0.35 3.19
C ASN A 89 -5.93 -0.69 3.28
N LYS A 90 -6.78 0.29 3.61
CA LYS A 90 -8.24 0.11 3.63
C LYS A 90 -8.76 -0.31 2.26
N LEU A 91 -8.35 0.37 1.19
CA LEU A 91 -8.80 0.05 -0.17
C LEU A 91 -8.36 -1.33 -0.63
N VAL A 92 -7.15 -1.76 -0.27
CA VAL A 92 -6.65 -3.09 -0.61
C VAL A 92 -7.41 -4.16 0.17
N ILE A 93 -7.75 -3.93 1.43
CA ILE A 93 -8.61 -4.83 2.22
C ILE A 93 -9.99 -4.94 1.56
N ASP A 94 -10.64 -3.82 1.25
CA ASP A 94 -11.95 -3.79 0.60
C ASP A 94 -11.93 -4.55 -0.74
N TYR A 95 -10.87 -4.36 -1.53
CA TYR A 95 -10.66 -5.10 -2.79
C TYR A 95 -10.55 -6.61 -2.57
N CYS A 96 -9.77 -7.05 -1.58
CA CYS A 96 -9.59 -8.47 -1.27
C CYS A 96 -10.90 -9.11 -0.78
N GLU A 97 -11.67 -8.42 0.05
CA GLU A 97 -12.97 -8.91 0.55
C GLU A 97 -14.03 -9.04 -0.56
N GLU A 98 -14.00 -8.16 -1.57
CA GLU A 98 -14.91 -8.27 -2.73
C GLU A 98 -14.55 -9.40 -3.70
N MET A 99 -13.30 -9.88 -3.68
CA MET A 99 -12.81 -10.95 -4.54
C MET A 99 -12.89 -12.36 -3.91
N GLU A 100 -13.26 -12.46 -2.62
CA GLU A 100 -13.46 -13.71 -1.88
C GLU A 100 -14.86 -14.33 -2.10
#